data_AF-A0A0M3JV68-F1
#
_entry.id   AF-A0A0M3JV68-F1
#
_cell.length_a   1.000
_cell.length_b   1.000
_cell.length_c   1.000
_cell.angle_alpha   90.00
_cell.angle_beta   90.00
_cell.angle_gamma   90.00
#
_symmetry.space_group_name_H-M   'P 1'
#
loop_
_entity.id
_entity.type
_entity.pdbx_description
1 polymer ?
#
loop_
_entity_poly.entity_id
_entity_poly.type
_entity_poly.pdbx_seq_one_letter_code
_entity_poly.pdbx_strand_id
1 'polypeptide(L)'
;MIFFSNTFTESKALQQQQQQQQQQQTAENAKKTNANILSQPSHDVFVQYNQSFRRTDRKRYEEMQQRSNGTDHQTRTYECIDAALTVQTFFHNLSLISQGFLSGLAVAHAVFAFVLARKDMLEEGYNWIAMPVHATFYIGFVISAVSALDRFEFTNGFMETLKSLLNHQCAVLGILFWTTGLCATVTSTPYDECLAVSTNLKSCQIELGVSPHLIWRWLSAVRAIAALSGWFLLALSPDTNSLRERIRQEQQ
;
A
#
# COMPACT_ATOMS: atom_id res chain seq x y z
N MET A 1 -29.95 -106.31 -2.51
CA MET A 1 -30.52 -105.01 -2.14
C MET A 1 -29.42 -103.95 -2.19
N ILE A 2 -28.92 -103.60 -3.39
CA ILE A 2 -27.88 -102.58 -3.59
C ILE A 2 -28.22 -101.85 -4.89
N PHE A 3 -29.16 -100.90 -4.83
CA PHE A 3 -29.49 -100.03 -5.99
C PHE A 3 -29.81 -98.58 -5.58
N PHE A 4 -29.56 -98.19 -4.33
CA PHE A 4 -29.94 -96.86 -3.82
C PHE A 4 -28.78 -95.89 -3.56
N SER A 5 -27.52 -96.29 -3.79
CA SER A 5 -26.37 -95.46 -3.36
C SER A 5 -25.80 -94.54 -4.45
N ASN A 6 -26.14 -94.72 -5.73
CA ASN A 6 -25.57 -93.92 -6.82
C ASN A 6 -26.41 -92.68 -7.21
N THR A 7 -27.73 -92.70 -7.00
CA THR A 7 -28.62 -91.60 -7.41
C THR A 7 -28.52 -90.36 -6.51
N PHE A 8 -28.12 -90.54 -5.25
CA PHE A 8 -27.98 -89.44 -4.29
C PHE A 8 -26.74 -88.57 -4.57
N THR A 9 -25.67 -89.18 -5.08
CA THR A 9 -24.40 -88.49 -5.35
C THR A 9 -24.48 -87.65 -6.63
N GLU A 10 -25.16 -88.14 -7.67
CA GLU A 10 -25.40 -87.37 -8.90
C GLU A 10 -26.36 -86.18 -8.68
N SER A 11 -27.38 -86.35 -7.84
CA SER A 11 -28.33 -85.26 -7.51
C SER A 11 -27.63 -84.07 -6.85
N LYS A 12 -26.66 -84.33 -5.96
CA LYS A 12 -25.87 -83.27 -5.34
C LYS A 12 -24.93 -82.57 -6.32
N ALA A 13 -24.30 -83.33 -7.23
CA ALA A 13 -23.42 -82.75 -8.24
C ALA A 13 -24.17 -81.83 -9.21
N LEU A 14 -25.37 -82.21 -9.63
CA LEU A 14 -26.23 -81.40 -10.50
C LEU A 14 -26.75 -80.14 -9.80
N GLN A 15 -27.12 -80.22 -8.52
CA GLN A 15 -27.48 -79.03 -7.73
C GLN A 15 -26.30 -78.07 -7.57
N GLN A 16 -25.09 -78.59 -7.38
CA GLN A 16 -23.89 -77.77 -7.23
C GLN A 16 -23.51 -77.09 -8.55
N GLN A 17 -23.69 -77.77 -9.69
CA GLN A 17 -23.49 -77.20 -11.02
C GLN A 17 -24.52 -76.11 -11.35
N GLN A 18 -25.79 -76.32 -11.00
CA GLN A 18 -26.83 -75.31 -11.19
C GLN A 18 -26.60 -74.07 -10.33
N GLN A 19 -26.18 -74.23 -9.07
CA GLN A 19 -25.83 -73.10 -8.21
C GLN A 19 -24.62 -72.31 -8.74
N GLN A 20 -23.61 -72.97 -9.29
CA GLN A 20 -22.46 -72.29 -9.90
C GLN A 20 -22.85 -71.52 -11.17
N GLN A 21 -23.72 -72.07 -12.01
CA GLN A 21 -24.21 -71.38 -13.21
C GLN A 21 -25.08 -70.17 -12.85
N GLN A 22 -25.94 -70.27 -11.83
CA GLN A 22 -26.76 -69.15 -11.36
C GLN A 22 -25.90 -68.04 -10.74
N GLN A 23 -24.84 -68.38 -10.01
CA GLN A 23 -23.90 -67.39 -9.47
C GLN A 23 -23.09 -66.70 -10.58
N GLN A 24 -22.67 -67.43 -11.62
CA GLN A 24 -21.97 -66.84 -12.76
C GLN A 24 -22.86 -65.89 -13.56
N GLN A 25 -24.12 -66.26 -13.84
CA GLN A 25 -25.07 -65.38 -14.53
C GLN A 25 -25.44 -64.13 -13.71
N THR A 26 -25.56 -64.27 -12.39
CA THR A 26 -25.84 -63.14 -11.49
C THR A 26 -24.64 -62.18 -11.43
N ALA A 27 -23.41 -62.71 -11.42
CA ALA A 27 -22.19 -61.91 -11.46
C ALA A 27 -21.99 -61.20 -12.81
N GLU A 28 -22.37 -61.84 -13.92
CA GLU A 28 -22.27 -61.25 -15.26
C GLU A 28 -23.30 -60.14 -15.48
N ASN A 29 -24.53 -60.35 -15.01
CA ASN A 29 -25.57 -59.31 -15.04
C ASN A 29 -25.23 -58.13 -14.12
N ALA A 30 -24.71 -58.38 -12.92
CA ALA A 30 -24.21 -57.32 -12.02
C ALA A 30 -23.04 -56.54 -12.64
N LYS A 31 -22.16 -57.18 -13.43
CA LYS A 31 -21.12 -56.48 -14.20
C LYS A 31 -21.70 -55.59 -15.30
N LYS A 32 -22.75 -56.03 -16.00
CA LYS A 32 -23.43 -55.23 -17.03
C LYS A 32 -24.19 -54.04 -16.45
N THR A 33 -24.82 -54.16 -15.29
CA THR A 33 -25.55 -53.04 -14.67
C THR A 33 -24.61 -51.97 -14.09
N ASN A 34 -23.45 -52.37 -13.56
CA ASN A 34 -22.43 -51.44 -13.04
C ASN A 34 -21.68 -50.65 -14.13
N ALA A 35 -21.73 -51.08 -15.40
CA ALA A 35 -21.09 -50.37 -16.51
C ALA A 35 -21.84 -49.09 -16.93
N ASN A 36 -23.12 -48.93 -16.55
CA ASN A 36 -23.96 -47.80 -16.94
C ASN A 36 -24.14 -46.71 -15.86
N ILE A 37 -23.46 -46.83 -14.71
CA ILE A 37 -23.43 -45.78 -13.66
C ILE A 37 -22.04 -45.14 -13.58
N LEU A 38 -21.33 -45.07 -14.70
CA LEU A 38 -20.11 -44.28 -14.80
C LEU A 38 -20.51 -42.92 -15.37
N SER A 39 -20.57 -41.90 -14.51
CA SER A 39 -20.79 -40.51 -14.90
C SER A 39 -19.78 -40.16 -15.99
N GLN A 40 -20.24 -40.12 -17.23
CA GLN A 40 -19.43 -39.67 -18.34
C GLN A 40 -18.99 -38.23 -18.03
N PRO A 41 -17.68 -37.92 -18.02
CA PRO A 41 -17.23 -36.57 -17.72
C PRO A 41 -17.73 -35.65 -18.84
N SER A 42 -18.76 -34.85 -18.56
CA SER A 42 -19.24 -33.86 -19.51
C SER A 42 -18.14 -32.83 -19.70
N HIS A 43 -17.50 -32.87 -20.87
CA HIS A 43 -16.37 -32.02 -21.25
C HIS A 43 -16.78 -30.56 -21.56
N ASP A 44 -18.01 -30.21 -21.19
CA ASP A 44 -18.70 -28.96 -21.48
C ASP A 44 -18.47 -27.94 -20.35
N VAL A 45 -17.83 -26.82 -20.68
CA VAL A 45 -17.63 -25.66 -19.82
C VAL A 45 -18.58 -24.55 -20.27
N PHE A 46 -19.35 -23.99 -19.34
CA PHE A 46 -20.24 -22.88 -19.67
C PHE A 46 -19.50 -21.56 -19.46
N VAL A 47 -19.43 -20.75 -20.51
CA VAL A 47 -18.83 -19.42 -20.47
C VAL A 47 -19.92 -18.36 -20.58
N GLN A 48 -19.83 -17.35 -19.72
CA GLN A 48 -20.77 -16.23 -19.71
C GLN A 48 -20.37 -15.22 -20.79
N TYR A 49 -21.27 -14.99 -21.75
CA TYR A 49 -21.15 -13.91 -22.72
C TYR A 49 -22.24 -12.89 -22.46
N ASN A 50 -21.84 -11.69 -22.06
CA ASN A 50 -22.72 -10.59 -21.64
C ASN A 50 -23.71 -11.04 -20.54
N GLN A 51 -24.89 -11.54 -20.93
CA GLN A 51 -25.99 -11.94 -20.04
C GLN A 51 -26.52 -13.36 -20.31
N SER A 52 -25.80 -14.18 -21.08
CA SER A 52 -26.20 -15.57 -21.37
C SER A 52 -25.04 -16.54 -21.24
N PHE A 53 -25.31 -17.71 -20.67
CA PHE A 53 -24.35 -18.80 -20.56
C PHE A 53 -24.39 -19.67 -21.82
N ARG A 54 -23.26 -19.77 -22.51
CA ARG A 54 -23.11 -20.62 -23.69
C ARG A 54 -22.22 -21.80 -23.36
N ARG A 55 -22.66 -22.99 -23.76
CA ARG A 55 -21.88 -24.23 -23.62
C ARG A 55 -20.70 -24.20 -24.59
N THR A 56 -19.50 -24.47 -24.09
CA THR A 56 -18.25 -24.49 -24.87
C THR A 56 -17.40 -25.67 -24.44
N ASP A 57 -16.73 -26.33 -25.37
CA ASP A 57 -15.82 -27.42 -25.03
C ASP A 57 -14.63 -26.92 -24.20
N ARG A 58 -14.22 -27.73 -23.21
CA ARG A 58 -13.08 -27.41 -22.33
C ARG A 58 -11.80 -27.04 -23.07
N LYS A 59 -11.47 -27.72 -24.18
CA LYS A 59 -10.27 -27.40 -24.99
C LYS A 59 -10.35 -26.00 -25.57
N ARG A 60 -11.52 -25.61 -26.05
CA ARG A 60 -11.79 -24.28 -26.61
C ARG A 60 -11.81 -23.20 -25.52
N TYR A 61 -12.26 -23.55 -24.31
CA TYR A 61 -12.14 -22.67 -23.15
C TYR A 61 -10.67 -22.43 -22.77
N GLU A 62 -9.86 -23.49 -22.71
CA GLU A 62 -8.42 -23.40 -22.41
C GLU A 62 -7.68 -22.58 -23.48
N GLU A 63 -8.02 -22.73 -24.78
CA GLU A 63 -7.48 -21.90 -25.87
C GLU A 63 -7.90 -20.41 -25.75
N MET A 64 -9.16 -20.14 -25.40
CA MET A 64 -9.63 -18.77 -25.15
C MET A 64 -8.97 -18.15 -23.92
N GLN A 65 -8.75 -18.95 -22.86
CA GLN A 65 -8.07 -18.52 -21.65
C GLN A 65 -6.58 -18.26 -21.92
N GLN A 66 -5.92 -19.05 -22.76
CA GLN A 66 -4.53 -18.81 -23.19
C GLN A 66 -4.41 -17.55 -24.05
N ARG A 67 -5.34 -17.31 -24.98
CA ARG A 67 -5.40 -16.06 -25.77
C ARG A 67 -5.74 -14.83 -24.92
N SER A 68 -6.62 -14.96 -23.94
CA SER A 68 -7.04 -13.86 -23.07
C SER A 68 -5.98 -13.53 -22.00
N ASN A 69 -5.43 -14.54 -21.33
CA ASN A 69 -4.41 -14.37 -20.30
C ASN A 69 -3.09 -13.82 -20.85
N GLY A 70 -2.68 -14.23 -22.06
CA GLY A 70 -1.41 -13.79 -22.63
C GLY A 70 -1.39 -12.35 -23.12
N THR A 71 -2.51 -11.83 -23.61
CA THR A 71 -2.55 -10.48 -24.20
C THR A 71 -3.30 -9.46 -23.34
N ASP A 72 -4.46 -9.78 -22.78
CA ASP A 72 -5.34 -8.79 -22.13
C ASP A 72 -5.00 -8.59 -20.64
N HIS A 73 -4.57 -9.66 -19.95
CA HIS A 73 -4.07 -9.53 -18.56
C HIS A 73 -2.69 -8.87 -18.52
N GLN A 74 -1.85 -9.17 -19.51
CA GLN A 74 -0.52 -8.61 -19.65
C GLN A 74 -0.59 -7.11 -20.03
N THR A 75 -1.43 -6.71 -21.01
CA THR A 75 -1.63 -5.28 -21.33
C THR A 75 -2.21 -4.48 -20.19
N ARG A 76 -3.23 -4.97 -19.47
CA ARG A 76 -3.78 -4.24 -18.30
C ARG A 76 -2.78 -4.11 -17.16
N THR A 77 -1.99 -5.15 -16.91
CA THR A 77 -0.92 -5.09 -15.90
C THR A 77 0.13 -4.05 -16.27
N TYR A 78 0.55 -4.00 -17.54
CA TYR A 78 1.45 -2.95 -18.03
C TYR A 78 0.84 -1.55 -17.93
N GLU A 79 -0.42 -1.37 -18.31
CA GLU A 79 -1.13 -0.09 -18.23
C GLU A 79 -1.27 0.39 -16.77
N CYS A 80 -1.58 -0.50 -15.83
CA CYS A 80 -1.62 -0.18 -14.41
C CYS A 80 -0.23 0.16 -13.83
N ILE A 81 0.82 -0.56 -14.23
CA ILE A 81 2.20 -0.30 -13.81
C ILE A 81 2.68 1.06 -14.36
N ASP A 82 2.43 1.35 -15.62
CA ASP A 82 2.80 2.62 -16.25
C ASP A 82 2.04 3.80 -15.62
N ALA A 83 0.76 3.63 -15.31
CA ALA A 83 -0.02 4.62 -14.57
C ALA A 83 0.56 4.85 -13.17
N ALA A 84 0.90 3.78 -12.44
CA ALA A 84 1.49 3.87 -11.09
C ALA A 84 2.86 4.58 -11.12
N LEU A 85 3.73 4.22 -12.07
CA LEU A 85 5.03 4.87 -12.27
C LEU A 85 4.89 6.36 -12.59
N THR A 86 3.90 6.71 -13.40
CA THR A 86 3.62 8.12 -13.76
C THR A 86 3.16 8.90 -12.53
N VAL A 87 2.22 8.36 -11.75
CA VAL A 87 1.73 8.99 -10.51
C VAL A 87 2.84 9.14 -9.49
N GLN A 88 3.67 8.11 -9.29
CA GLN A 88 4.78 8.16 -8.37
C GLN A 88 5.83 9.20 -8.80
N THR A 89 6.18 9.24 -10.08
CA THR A 89 7.13 10.24 -10.62
C THR A 89 6.58 11.65 -10.46
N PHE A 90 5.29 11.85 -10.72
CA PHE A 90 4.63 13.14 -10.52
C PHE A 90 4.63 13.55 -9.04
N PHE A 91 4.26 12.64 -8.13
CA PHE A 91 4.27 12.89 -6.69
C PHE A 91 5.67 13.24 -6.19
N HIS A 92 6.67 12.50 -6.64
CA HIS A 92 8.07 12.74 -6.30
C HIS A 92 8.54 14.13 -6.77
N ASN A 93 8.29 14.49 -8.03
CA ASN A 93 8.64 15.82 -8.53
C ASN A 93 7.91 16.94 -7.77
N LEU A 94 6.62 16.73 -7.48
CA LEU A 94 5.81 17.68 -6.73
C LEU A 94 6.32 17.86 -5.29
N SER A 95 6.72 16.77 -4.63
CA SER A 95 7.25 16.82 -3.27
C SER A 95 8.61 17.50 -3.20
N LEU A 96 9.50 17.28 -4.18
CA LEU A 96 10.79 17.98 -4.28
C LEU A 96 10.61 19.50 -4.41
N ILE A 97 9.71 19.94 -5.31
CA ILE A 97 9.40 21.36 -5.49
C ILE A 97 8.80 21.94 -4.20
N SER A 98 7.87 21.21 -3.58
CA SER A 98 7.24 21.61 -2.32
C SER A 98 8.26 21.75 -1.18
N GLN A 99 9.20 20.81 -1.04
CA GLN A 99 10.25 20.82 -0.03
C GLN A 99 11.18 22.02 -0.18
N GLY A 100 11.58 22.36 -1.40
CA GLY A 100 12.39 23.56 -1.68
C GLY A 100 11.64 24.86 -1.39
N PHE A 101 10.39 24.97 -1.86
CA PHE A 101 9.53 26.12 -1.57
C PHE A 101 9.28 26.30 -0.07
N LEU A 102 8.95 25.23 0.64
CA LEU A 102 8.71 25.21 2.08
C LEU A 102 9.93 25.66 2.85
N SER A 103 11.13 25.22 2.45
CA SER A 103 12.38 25.62 3.07
C SER A 103 12.62 27.13 2.94
N GLY A 104 12.46 27.67 1.72
CA GLY A 104 12.56 29.11 1.47
C GLY A 104 11.53 29.92 2.26
N LEU A 105 10.28 29.46 2.29
CA LEU A 105 9.19 30.09 3.04
C LEU A 105 9.46 30.06 4.55
N ALA A 106 9.97 28.94 5.09
CA ALA A 106 10.28 28.79 6.51
C ALA A 106 11.40 29.74 6.94
N VAL A 107 12.46 29.86 6.13
CA VAL A 107 13.55 30.82 6.39
C VAL A 107 13.04 32.25 6.30
N ALA A 108 12.26 32.60 5.27
CA ALA A 108 11.67 33.93 5.14
C ALA A 108 10.75 34.27 6.32
N HIS A 109 9.94 33.31 6.78
CA HIS A 109 9.07 33.46 7.94
C HIS A 109 9.86 33.62 9.25
N ALA A 110 10.95 32.87 9.43
CA ALA A 110 11.84 33.06 10.57
C ALA A 110 12.51 34.44 10.54
N VAL A 111 13.00 34.91 9.38
CA VAL A 111 13.55 36.27 9.23
C VAL A 111 12.48 37.30 9.56
N PHE A 112 11.25 37.14 9.07
CA PHE A 112 10.13 38.01 9.42
C PHE A 112 9.88 38.03 10.93
N ALA A 113 9.84 36.85 11.56
CA ALA A 113 9.63 36.70 12.99
C ALA A 113 10.75 37.38 13.81
N PHE A 114 12.01 37.34 13.40
CA PHE A 114 13.12 37.93 14.16
C PHE A 114 13.42 39.39 13.82
N VAL A 115 13.28 39.81 12.56
CA VAL A 115 13.71 41.14 12.11
C VAL A 115 12.53 42.11 12.03
N LEU A 116 11.36 41.64 11.61
CA LEU A 116 10.23 42.50 11.23
C LEU A 116 9.07 42.48 12.22
N ALA A 117 8.92 41.42 13.01
CA ALA A 117 7.85 41.26 14.00
C ALA A 117 8.04 42.20 15.20
N ARG A 118 7.73 43.48 15.00
CA ARG A 118 7.42 44.44 16.06
C ARG A 118 5.97 44.22 16.51
N LYS A 119 5.68 44.46 17.80
CA LYS A 119 4.32 44.27 18.37
C LYS A 119 3.25 44.94 17.53
N ASP A 120 3.49 46.18 17.12
CA ASP A 120 2.52 47.01 16.38
C ASP A 120 2.20 46.43 14.98
N MET A 121 3.19 45.88 14.27
CA MET A 121 2.96 45.24 12.96
C MET A 121 2.26 43.88 13.06
N LEU A 122 2.46 43.18 14.18
CA LEU A 122 1.80 41.91 14.44
C LEU A 122 0.29 42.12 14.62
N GLU A 123 -0.08 43.11 15.43
CA GLU A 123 -1.48 43.37 15.79
C GLU A 123 -2.32 43.95 14.64
N GLU A 124 -1.75 44.78 13.77
CA GLU A 124 -2.52 45.40 12.67
C GLU A 124 -2.56 44.58 11.37
N GLY A 125 -1.52 43.80 11.07
CA GLY A 125 -1.36 43.17 9.75
C GLY A 125 -1.21 41.66 9.75
N TYR A 126 -0.49 41.09 10.72
CA TYR A 126 -0.16 39.66 10.70
C TYR A 126 -1.34 38.77 11.06
N ASN A 127 -2.29 39.25 11.89
CA ASN A 127 -3.47 38.50 12.32
C ASN A 127 -4.25 37.84 11.18
N TRP A 128 -4.48 38.56 10.09
CA TRP A 128 -5.26 38.08 8.95
C TRP A 128 -4.56 36.95 8.19
N ILE A 129 -3.22 36.96 8.17
CA ILE A 129 -2.42 36.00 7.43
C ILE A 129 -1.86 34.87 8.30
N ALA A 130 -1.94 34.97 9.63
CA ALA A 130 -1.41 34.00 10.57
C ALA A 130 -1.93 32.57 10.29
N MET A 131 -3.25 32.40 10.17
CA MET A 131 -3.87 31.10 9.93
C MET A 131 -3.56 30.53 8.52
N PRO A 132 -3.68 31.30 7.42
CA PRO A 132 -3.24 30.84 6.10
C PRO A 132 -1.76 30.42 6.04
N VAL A 133 -0.89 31.18 6.70
CA VAL A 133 0.55 30.88 6.78
C VAL A 133 0.78 29.58 7.55
N HIS A 134 0.10 29.40 8.69
CA HIS A 134 0.18 28.16 9.47
C HIS A 134 -0.30 26.94 8.66
N ALA A 135 -1.45 27.05 7.98
CA ALA A 135 -1.97 25.98 7.12
C ALA A 135 -1.01 25.61 5.99
N THR A 136 -0.34 26.60 5.39
CA THR A 136 0.66 26.38 4.34
C THR A 136 1.86 25.59 4.87
N PHE A 137 2.36 25.94 6.07
CA PHE A 137 3.42 25.16 6.72
C PHE A 137 2.98 23.74 7.03
N TYR A 138 1.78 23.56 7.56
CA TYR A 138 1.25 22.25 7.91
C TYR A 138 1.17 21.33 6.68
N ILE A 139 0.54 21.81 5.59
CA ILE A 139 0.42 21.04 4.34
C ILE A 139 1.80 20.72 3.77
N GLY A 140 2.70 21.71 3.73
CA GLY A 140 4.05 21.52 3.22
C GLY A 140 4.85 20.47 4.01
N PHE A 141 4.82 20.55 5.35
CA PHE A 141 5.52 19.59 6.21
C PHE A 141 4.91 18.18 6.12
N VAL A 142 3.58 18.06 5.99
CA VAL A 142 2.92 16.76 5.79
C VAL A 142 3.35 16.13 4.47
N ILE A 143 3.29 16.86 3.36
CA ILE A 143 3.74 16.36 2.04
C ILE A 143 5.22 15.95 2.11
N SER A 144 6.05 16.76 2.77
CA SER A 144 7.48 16.50 2.89
C SER A 144 7.79 15.28 3.76
N ALA A 145 7.07 15.09 4.86
CA ALA A 145 7.19 13.94 5.74
C ALA A 145 6.74 12.65 5.03
N VAL A 146 5.60 12.68 4.34
CA VAL A 146 5.12 11.53 3.56
C VAL A 146 6.12 11.17 2.46
N SER A 147 6.64 12.16 1.72
CA SER A 147 7.68 11.92 0.70
C SER A 147 9.01 11.42 1.28
N ALA A 148 9.35 11.80 2.52
CA ALA A 148 10.54 11.26 3.19
C ALA A 148 10.33 9.81 3.64
N LEU A 149 9.13 9.46 4.11
CA LEU A 149 8.76 8.09 4.46
C LEU A 149 8.68 7.19 3.24
N ASP A 150 8.20 7.69 2.10
CA ASP A 150 8.15 6.93 0.83
C ASP A 150 9.55 6.49 0.36
N ARG A 151 10.58 7.30 0.66
CA ARG A 151 11.99 6.98 0.35
C ARG A 151 12.65 6.06 1.38
N PHE A 152 11.99 5.77 2.50
CA PHE A 152 12.57 5.00 3.59
C PHE A 152 12.32 3.50 3.41
N GLU A 153 13.36 2.76 3.04
CA GLU A 153 13.31 1.30 3.01
C GLU A 153 13.58 0.73 4.43
N PHE A 154 12.64 -0.02 4.99
CA PHE A 154 12.83 -0.77 6.26
C PHE A 154 13.74 -1.97 6.02
N THR A 155 15.06 -1.77 5.93
CA THR A 155 16.00 -2.88 5.69
C THR A 155 16.42 -3.58 6.98
N ASN A 156 16.51 -2.89 8.13
CA ASN A 156 16.84 -3.47 9.44
C ASN A 156 16.12 -2.74 10.59
N GLY A 157 15.95 -3.40 11.75
CA GLY A 157 15.14 -2.91 12.88
C GLY A 157 15.53 -1.52 13.39
N PHE A 158 14.54 -0.80 13.96
CA PHE A 158 14.63 0.63 14.35
C PHE A 158 15.87 0.99 15.20
N MET A 159 16.30 0.11 16.10
CA MET A 159 17.48 0.36 16.96
C MET A 159 18.82 0.26 16.21
N GLU A 160 18.95 -0.63 15.24
CA GLU A 160 20.19 -0.74 14.44
C GLU A 160 20.31 0.43 13.47
N THR A 161 19.17 0.86 12.93
CA THR A 161 19.05 2.06 12.09
C THR A 161 19.39 3.34 12.86
N LEU A 162 18.95 3.48 14.13
CA LEU A 162 19.35 4.59 15.02
C LEU A 162 20.85 4.62 15.35
N LYS A 163 21.50 3.47 15.45
CA LYS A 163 22.95 3.40 15.67
C LYS A 163 23.73 3.71 14.38
N SER A 164 23.19 3.33 13.23
CA SER A 164 23.69 3.65 11.88
C SER A 164 23.44 5.12 11.48
N LEU A 165 22.46 5.80 12.09
CA LEU A 165 22.12 7.20 11.86
C LEU A 165 23.28 8.17 12.11
N LEU A 166 24.11 7.87 13.11
CA LEU A 166 25.34 8.62 13.40
C LEU A 166 26.45 8.32 12.39
N ASN A 167 26.36 7.18 11.69
CA ASN A 167 27.44 6.69 10.85
C ASN A 167 27.27 7.11 9.39
N HIS A 168 26.16 6.80 8.66
CA HIS A 168 26.12 7.08 7.21
C HIS A 168 24.74 6.81 6.51
N GLN A 169 23.59 7.29 6.99
CA GLN A 169 22.33 7.19 6.21
C GLN A 169 21.54 8.51 6.19
N CYS A 170 21.73 9.30 5.12
CA CYS A 170 21.06 10.58 4.88
C CYS A 170 19.52 10.51 4.86
N ALA A 171 18.94 9.36 4.47
CA ALA A 171 17.49 9.19 4.37
C ALA A 171 16.78 9.33 5.72
N VAL A 172 17.32 8.71 6.78
CA VAL A 172 16.65 8.70 8.09
C VAL A 172 16.76 10.04 8.79
N LEU A 173 17.90 10.71 8.65
CA LEU A 173 18.07 12.09 9.08
C LEU A 173 17.05 13.00 8.38
N GLY A 174 16.82 12.81 7.08
CA GLY A 174 15.76 13.51 6.35
C GLY A 174 14.39 13.36 7.03
N ILE A 175 13.97 12.13 7.32
CA ILE A 175 12.69 11.85 8.01
C ILE A 175 12.65 12.55 9.37
N LEU A 176 13.73 12.49 10.16
CA LEU A 176 13.79 13.17 11.45
C LEU A 176 13.62 14.69 11.31
N PHE A 177 14.26 15.32 10.34
CA PHE A 177 14.11 16.75 10.12
C PHE A 177 12.68 17.12 9.69
N TRP A 178 12.08 16.39 8.75
CA TRP A 178 10.70 16.65 8.32
C TRP A 178 9.67 16.41 9.42
N THR A 179 9.83 15.34 10.21
CA THR A 179 8.95 15.05 11.36
C THR A 179 9.13 16.04 12.50
N THR A 180 10.37 16.49 12.76
CA THR A 180 10.65 17.55 13.74
C THR A 180 9.98 18.86 13.33
N GLY A 181 10.09 19.25 12.04
CA GLY A 181 9.41 20.44 11.52
C GLY A 181 7.88 20.34 11.57
N LEU A 182 7.32 19.16 11.32
CA LEU A 182 5.89 18.90 11.48
C LEU A 182 5.45 19.02 12.95
N CYS A 183 6.20 18.43 13.87
CA CYS A 183 5.95 18.52 15.30
C CYS A 183 6.02 19.97 15.80
N ALA A 184 7.04 20.72 15.36
CA ALA A 184 7.16 22.15 15.65
C ALA A 184 5.97 22.94 15.10
N THR A 185 5.46 22.59 13.91
CA THR A 185 4.27 23.21 13.32
C THR A 185 3.02 22.94 14.16
N VAL A 186 2.76 21.69 14.54
CA VAL A 186 1.61 21.36 15.42
C VAL A 186 1.74 22.03 16.78
N THR A 187 2.94 22.11 17.34
CA THR A 187 3.19 22.83 18.60
C THR A 187 2.99 24.34 18.45
N SER A 188 3.12 24.88 17.24
CA SER A 188 2.90 26.31 16.95
C SER A 188 1.42 26.71 16.90
N THR A 189 0.50 25.75 16.72
CA THR A 189 -0.94 26.03 16.54
C THR A 189 -1.54 26.96 17.60
N PRO A 190 -1.42 26.70 18.92
CA PRO A 190 -2.01 27.61 19.91
C PRO A 190 -1.39 29.02 19.87
N TYR A 191 -0.12 29.14 19.49
CA TYR A 191 0.57 30.42 19.39
C TYR A 191 0.15 31.20 18.14
N ASP A 192 0.01 30.52 17.00
CA ASP A 192 -0.48 31.13 15.77
C ASP A 192 -1.97 31.53 15.89
N GLU A 193 -2.78 30.79 16.66
CA GLU A 193 -4.17 31.17 16.99
C GLU A 193 -4.22 32.39 17.93
N CYS A 194 -3.34 32.46 18.94
CA CYS A 194 -3.21 33.64 19.79
C CYS A 194 -2.76 34.88 19.00
N LEU A 195 -1.99 34.69 17.92
CA LEU A 195 -1.60 35.75 17.00
C LEU A 195 -2.67 36.08 15.96
N ALA A 196 -3.53 35.14 15.57
CA ALA A 196 -4.60 35.42 14.62
C ALA A 196 -5.68 36.35 15.21
N VAL A 197 -5.81 36.39 16.54
CA VAL A 197 -6.80 37.19 17.25
C VAL A 197 -6.08 38.07 18.29
N SER A 198 -5.77 39.33 17.94
CA SER A 198 -5.06 40.28 18.82
C SER A 198 -5.58 40.37 20.26
N THR A 199 -6.89 40.22 20.49
CA THR A 199 -7.46 40.26 21.84
C THR A 199 -7.04 39.08 22.71
N ASN A 200 -6.72 37.93 22.10
CA ASN A 200 -6.26 36.72 22.79
C ASN A 200 -4.80 36.79 23.21
N LEU A 201 -3.98 37.70 22.68
CA LEU A 201 -2.55 37.74 23.01
C LEU A 201 -2.31 38.02 24.51
N LYS A 202 -3.12 38.89 25.11
CA LYS A 202 -3.08 39.16 26.57
C LYS A 202 -3.55 37.95 27.38
N SER A 203 -4.65 37.32 26.98
CA SER A 203 -5.17 36.11 27.64
C SER A 203 -4.18 34.95 27.57
N CYS A 204 -3.56 34.75 26.41
CA CYS A 204 -2.56 33.72 26.13
C CYS A 204 -1.28 33.93 26.96
N GLN A 205 -0.86 35.19 27.16
CA GLN A 205 0.25 35.51 28.06
C GLN A 205 -0.04 35.17 29.53
N ILE A 206 -1.29 35.37 29.97
CA ILE A 206 -1.72 35.06 31.34
C ILE A 206 -1.80 33.55 31.57
N GLU A 207 -2.30 32.79 30.59
CA GLU A 207 -2.42 31.33 30.67
C GLU A 207 -1.07 30.60 30.64
N LEU A 208 -0.13 31.04 29.78
CA LEU A 208 1.14 30.31 29.57
C LEU A 208 2.29 30.77 30.48
N GLY A 209 2.18 31.92 31.17
CA GLY A 209 3.23 32.44 32.06
C GLY A 209 4.54 32.85 31.37
N VAL A 210 4.63 32.72 30.04
CA VAL A 210 5.78 33.09 29.20
C VAL A 210 5.26 33.96 28.05
N SER A 211 6.09 34.91 27.55
CA SER A 211 5.72 35.75 26.42
C SER A 211 5.45 34.89 25.16
N PRO A 212 4.20 34.78 24.67
CA PRO A 212 3.84 33.88 23.56
C PRO A 212 4.61 34.20 22.28
N HIS A 213 4.92 35.48 22.07
CA HIS A 213 5.74 35.97 20.96
C HIS A 213 7.15 35.35 20.91
N LEU A 214 7.80 35.16 22.06
CA LEU A 214 9.15 34.59 22.10
C LEU A 214 9.13 33.12 21.70
N ILE A 215 8.17 32.36 22.20
CA ILE A 215 8.00 30.93 21.87
C ILE A 215 7.70 30.78 20.37
N TRP A 216 6.79 31.61 19.84
CA TRP A 216 6.47 31.63 18.42
C TRP A 216 7.68 31.92 17.52
N ARG A 217 8.55 32.85 17.90
CA ARG A 217 9.83 33.13 17.21
C ARG A 217 10.72 31.89 17.18
N TRP A 218 10.94 31.25 18.33
CA TRP A 218 11.78 30.06 18.42
C TRP A 218 11.20 28.89 17.61
N LEU A 219 9.89 28.66 17.67
CA LEU A 219 9.23 27.64 16.85
C LEU A 219 9.37 27.92 15.35
N SER A 220 9.33 29.19 14.94
CA SER A 220 9.58 29.59 13.55
C SER A 220 11.04 29.35 13.14
N ALA A 221 12.01 29.60 14.02
CA ALA A 221 13.40 29.21 13.79
C ALA A 221 13.58 27.70 13.68
N VAL A 222 12.94 26.91 14.56
CA VAL A 222 13.02 25.44 14.51
C VAL A 222 12.46 24.92 13.19
N ARG A 223 11.31 25.45 12.71
CA ARG A 223 10.76 25.12 11.38
C ARG A 223 11.75 25.42 10.27
N ALA A 224 12.40 26.58 10.30
CA ALA A 224 13.39 26.98 9.29
C ALA A 224 14.61 26.06 9.28
N ILE A 225 15.19 25.77 10.46
CA ILE A 225 16.37 24.88 10.57
C ILE A 225 16.02 23.47 10.11
N ALA A 226 14.86 22.96 10.50
CA ALA A 226 14.39 21.64 10.11
C ALA A 226 14.17 21.55 8.58
N ALA A 227 13.45 22.51 7.99
CA ALA A 227 13.19 22.52 6.55
C ALA A 227 14.46 22.76 5.72
N LEU A 228 15.37 23.62 6.19
CA LEU A 228 16.66 23.88 5.51
C LEU A 228 17.57 22.65 5.58
N SER A 229 17.67 22.00 6.73
CA SER A 229 18.47 20.78 6.89
C SER A 229 17.87 19.63 6.08
N GLY A 230 16.55 19.46 6.11
CA GLY A 230 15.84 18.44 5.32
C GLY A 230 16.03 18.64 3.81
N TRP A 231 15.94 19.88 3.32
CA TRP A 231 16.18 20.20 1.92
C TRP A 231 17.66 20.07 1.53
N PHE A 232 18.59 20.46 2.40
CA PHE A 232 20.03 20.34 2.16
C PHE A 232 20.47 18.88 2.10
N LEU A 233 20.01 18.03 3.02
CA LEU A 233 20.28 16.58 2.99
C LEU A 233 19.76 15.93 1.71
N LEU A 234 18.61 16.39 1.23
CA LEU A 234 18.05 15.96 -0.03
C LEU A 234 18.91 16.40 -1.22
N ALA A 235 19.39 17.65 -1.23
CA ALA A 235 20.32 18.12 -2.25
C ALA A 235 21.64 17.34 -2.26
N LEU A 236 22.11 16.88 -1.10
CA LEU A 236 23.29 16.03 -0.96
C LEU A 236 23.04 14.56 -1.31
N SER A 237 21.79 14.12 -1.33
CA SER A 237 21.38 12.74 -1.65
C SER A 237 20.54 12.75 -2.92
N PRO A 238 21.13 13.04 -4.10
CA PRO A 238 20.40 12.99 -5.36
C PRO A 238 19.85 11.57 -5.55
N ASP A 239 18.52 11.47 -5.64
CA ASP A 239 17.74 10.24 -5.58
C ASP A 239 18.35 9.04 -6.33
N THR A 240 18.76 8.03 -5.57
CA THR A 240 18.69 6.62 -6.00
C THR A 240 17.22 6.25 -6.06
N ASN A 241 16.62 6.35 -7.25
CA ASN A 241 15.25 5.92 -7.54
C ASN A 241 15.16 4.37 -7.51
N SER A 242 15.32 3.78 -6.32
CA SER A 242 15.40 2.32 -6.13
C SER A 242 14.13 1.61 -6.61
N LEU A 243 12.95 2.24 -6.52
CA LEU A 243 11.70 1.63 -6.97
C LEU A 243 11.62 1.51 -8.50
N ARG A 244 12.02 2.58 -9.22
CA ARG A 244 12.08 2.55 -10.70
C ARG A 244 13.12 1.54 -11.18
N GLU A 245 14.24 1.44 -10.49
CA GLU A 245 15.27 0.45 -10.80
C GLU A 245 14.81 -0.98 -10.51
N ARG A 246 14.14 -1.23 -9.38
CA ARG A 246 13.56 -2.56 -9.06
C ARG A 246 12.51 -2.99 -10.09
N ILE A 247 11.61 -2.09 -10.49
CA ILE A 247 10.61 -2.40 -11.52
C ILE A 247 11.28 -2.66 -12.88
N ARG A 248 12.36 -1.94 -13.21
CA ARG A 248 13.13 -2.20 -14.43
C ARG A 248 13.89 -3.53 -14.37
N GLN A 249 14.39 -3.93 -13.20
CA GLN A 249 15.09 -5.20 -13.02
C GLN A 249 14.15 -6.41 -13.06
N GLU A 250 12.91 -6.31 -12.56
CA GLU A 250 11.94 -7.41 -12.66
C GLU A 250 11.37 -7.64 -14.07
N GLN A 251 11.66 -6.74 -15.02
CA GLN A 251 11.25 -6.86 -16.43
C GLN A 251 12.36 -7.46 -17.33
N GLN A 252 13.54 -7.79 -16.79
CA GLN A 252 14.64 -8.46 -17.50
C GLN A 252 14.77 -9.93 -17.07
#